data_AF-A0A958G1Q2-F1
#
_entry.id   AF-A0A958G1Q2-F1
#
_cell.length_a   1.000
_cell.length_b   1.000
_cell.length_c   1.000
_cell.angle_alpha   90.00
_cell.angle_beta   90.00
_cell.angle_gamma   90.00
#
_symmetry.space_group_name_H-M   'P 1'
#
loop_
_entity.id
_entity.type
_entity.pdbx_description
1 polymer ?
#
loop_
_entity_poly.entity_id
_entity_poly.type
_entity_poly.pdbx_seq_one_letter_code
_entity_poly.pdbx_strand_id
1 'polypeptide(L)'
;YIAGFMHFLKEEVVVRGISEMLSEIGIFYALHNRQGNSFQDWYAGADIFIKTQYQPLVKVGKSRLVERPVFQSPWEVFQAAFGLELQSFEVHLPEELQKLDPETAAESDLSTQQGQIAVAIFDTKQTTRQGERVLLYCTDGIRKLHGQDGHKRIAGCEFVVQIAVTDESSDFPVWPNRFLTLAWLLLESSKSKSIRPGTGLSLDVPLTDTPESPFRTIYTTRFAKLPSEQLCTDGPFYYLNITGIFEEEAEILRSSSADHLTALLEHRNADQIFREERASIATKSELTDQERPVFSA
;
A
#
# COMPACT_ATOMS: atom_id res chain seq x y z
N TYR A 1 -35.51 -10.33 8.79
CA TYR A 1 -35.16 -10.51 7.36
C TYR A 1 -34.12 -9.49 6.90
N ILE A 2 -34.41 -8.19 6.87
CA ILE A 2 -33.46 -7.15 6.42
C ILE A 2 -32.16 -7.14 7.26
N ALA A 3 -32.26 -7.21 8.59
CA ALA A 3 -31.08 -7.24 9.46
C ALA A 3 -30.18 -8.47 9.21
N GLY A 4 -30.78 -9.65 9.00
CA GLY A 4 -30.04 -10.87 8.68
C GLY A 4 -29.40 -10.83 7.29
N PHE A 5 -30.07 -10.21 6.32
CA PHE A 5 -29.53 -9.97 4.99
C PHE A 5 -28.34 -9.00 5.03
N MET A 6 -28.45 -7.88 5.75
CA MET A 6 -27.33 -6.93 5.91
C MET A 6 -26.16 -7.54 6.68
N HIS A 7 -26.43 -8.44 7.63
CA HIS A 7 -25.40 -9.20 8.33
C HIS A 7 -24.62 -10.12 7.38
N PHE A 8 -25.32 -10.82 6.50
CA PHE A 8 -24.72 -11.68 5.48
C PHE A 8 -23.98 -10.90 4.40
N LEU A 9 -24.55 -9.77 3.93
CA LEU A 9 -23.89 -8.84 3.02
C LEU A 9 -22.57 -8.35 3.63
N LYS A 10 -22.60 -7.86 4.87
CA LYS A 10 -21.40 -7.42 5.58
C LYS A 10 -20.37 -8.53 5.73
N GLU A 11 -20.80 -9.76 6.02
CA GLU A 11 -19.90 -10.91 6.10
C GLU A 11 -19.20 -11.19 4.77
N GLU A 12 -19.96 -11.21 3.68
CA GLU A 12 -19.42 -11.43 2.35
C GLU A 12 -18.44 -10.34 1.94
N VAL A 13 -18.80 -9.07 2.15
CA VAL A 13 -17.94 -7.92 1.85
C VAL A 13 -16.69 -7.91 2.73
N VAL A 14 -16.80 -8.20 4.04
CA VAL A 14 -15.65 -8.21 4.97
C VAL A 14 -14.68 -9.35 4.65
N VAL A 15 -15.19 -10.54 4.34
CA VAL A 15 -14.36 -11.71 4.03
C VAL A 15 -13.68 -11.55 2.68
N ARG A 16 -14.36 -10.96 1.70
CA ARG A 16 -13.94 -10.97 0.29
C ARG A 16 -13.49 -9.61 -0.24
N GLY A 17 -13.60 -8.57 0.59
CA GLY A 17 -13.49 -7.17 0.18
C GLY A 17 -14.70 -6.65 -0.60
N ILE A 18 -15.61 -7.52 -1.07
CA ILE A 18 -16.68 -7.22 -2.03
C ILE A 18 -17.96 -8.08 -1.85
N SER A 19 -19.15 -7.62 -2.24
CA SER A 19 -20.39 -8.44 -2.37
C SER A 19 -21.33 -7.96 -3.48
N GLU A 20 -21.98 -8.92 -4.14
CA GLU A 20 -22.88 -8.73 -5.28
C GLU A 20 -24.34 -9.08 -4.96
N MET A 21 -24.70 -9.34 -3.70
CA MET A 21 -26.09 -9.72 -3.32
C MET A 21 -27.16 -8.70 -3.75
N LEU A 22 -26.75 -7.49 -4.08
CA LEU A 22 -27.56 -6.38 -4.56
C LEU A 22 -26.98 -5.79 -5.85
N SER A 23 -26.44 -6.62 -6.75
CA SER A 23 -25.79 -6.18 -7.99
C SER A 23 -26.69 -5.31 -8.89
N GLU A 24 -28.01 -5.46 -8.82
CA GLU A 24 -28.98 -4.55 -9.48
C GLU A 24 -28.86 -3.09 -9.02
N ILE A 25 -28.30 -2.87 -7.83
CA ILE A 25 -28.09 -1.57 -7.18
C ILE A 25 -26.59 -1.20 -7.19
N GLY A 26 -25.71 -2.21 -7.17
CA GLY A 26 -24.26 -2.12 -7.29
C GLY A 26 -23.51 -3.17 -6.46
N ILE A 27 -22.20 -3.22 -6.60
CA ILE A 27 -21.28 -4.06 -5.81
C ILE A 27 -20.86 -3.29 -4.56
N PHE A 28 -20.93 -3.98 -3.43
CA PHE A 28 -20.58 -3.47 -2.11
C PHE A 28 -19.09 -3.71 -1.85
N TYR A 29 -18.33 -2.76 -1.33
CA TYR A 29 -16.90 -2.88 -1.00
C TYR A 29 -16.68 -2.63 0.48
N ALA A 30 -15.75 -3.35 1.11
CA ALA A 30 -15.32 -3.07 2.47
C ALA A 30 -13.95 -2.43 2.42
N LEU A 31 -13.81 -1.30 3.10
CA LEU A 31 -12.51 -0.93 3.64
C LEU A 31 -12.52 -1.21 5.11
N HIS A 32 -11.42 -1.79 5.60
CA HIS A 32 -11.26 -2.01 7.03
C HIS A 32 -10.72 -0.74 7.66
N ASN A 33 -11.57 -0.07 8.45
CA ASN A 33 -11.27 1.19 9.11
C ASN A 33 -10.92 1.01 10.60
N ARG A 34 -10.88 -0.24 11.09
CA ARG A 34 -10.27 -0.60 12.38
C ARG A 34 -9.04 -1.49 12.20
N GLN A 35 -7.95 -1.12 12.85
CA GLN A 35 -6.82 -2.02 13.08
C GLN A 35 -7.25 -3.07 14.11
N GLY A 36 -7.19 -4.35 13.72
CA GLY A 36 -7.49 -5.48 14.60
C GLY A 36 -6.84 -6.74 14.06
N ASN A 37 -6.54 -7.68 14.93
CA ASN A 37 -5.80 -8.91 14.58
C ASN A 37 -6.74 -10.09 14.31
N SER A 38 -8.05 -9.88 14.46
CA SER A 38 -9.05 -10.93 14.31
C SER A 38 -10.11 -10.57 13.28
N PHE A 39 -10.71 -11.61 12.69
CA PHE A 39 -11.85 -11.47 11.78
C PHE A 39 -13.03 -10.70 12.42
N GLN A 40 -13.24 -10.85 13.73
CA GLN A 40 -14.31 -10.13 14.45
C GLN A 40 -14.06 -8.62 14.50
N ASP A 41 -12.80 -8.18 14.62
CA ASP A 41 -12.45 -6.76 14.60
C ASP A 41 -12.71 -6.14 13.22
N TRP A 42 -12.32 -6.86 12.17
CA TRP A 42 -12.54 -6.47 10.79
C TRP A 42 -14.03 -6.42 10.45
N TYR A 43 -14.80 -7.41 10.92
CA TYR A 43 -16.25 -7.46 10.75
C TYR A 43 -16.97 -6.33 11.48
N ALA A 44 -16.54 -5.97 12.68
CA ALA A 44 -17.13 -4.88 13.44
C ALA A 44 -16.83 -3.51 12.80
N GLY A 45 -15.63 -3.33 12.24
CA GLY A 45 -15.09 -2.04 11.81
C GLY A 45 -14.97 -1.81 10.31
N ALA A 46 -15.67 -2.58 9.46
CA ALA A 46 -15.67 -2.34 8.02
C ALA A 46 -16.76 -1.35 7.58
N ASP A 47 -16.35 -0.32 6.84
CA ASP A 47 -17.22 0.59 6.09
C ASP A 47 -17.54 -0.03 4.75
N ILE A 48 -18.83 -0.02 4.38
CA ILE A 48 -19.32 -0.63 3.15
C ILE A 48 -19.74 0.44 2.13
N PHE A 49 -19.19 0.39 0.92
CA PHE A 49 -19.43 1.34 -0.19
C PHE A 49 -20.10 0.64 -1.39
N ILE A 50 -20.79 1.33 -2.31
CA ILE A 50 -21.49 0.71 -3.47
C ILE A 50 -21.05 1.31 -4.83
N LYS A 51 -20.82 0.50 -5.88
CA LYS A 51 -20.50 0.94 -7.27
C LYS A 51 -21.09 0.04 -8.38
N THR A 52 -21.15 0.51 -9.63
CA THR A 52 -22.05 -0.02 -10.69
C THR A 52 -21.37 -0.53 -12.00
N GLN A 53 -20.06 -0.82 -12.05
CA GLN A 53 -19.35 -1.26 -13.29
C GLN A 53 -18.64 -2.63 -13.18
N TYR A 54 -18.49 -3.37 -14.30
CA TYR A 54 -18.25 -4.84 -14.31
C TYR A 54 -17.24 -5.34 -15.38
N GLN A 55 -16.53 -6.47 -15.11
CA GLN A 55 -16.20 -7.54 -16.09
C GLN A 55 -16.33 -8.93 -15.41
N PRO A 56 -16.73 -9.99 -16.14
CA PRO A 56 -16.78 -11.34 -15.57
C PRO A 56 -15.39 -11.98 -15.53
N LEU A 57 -14.99 -12.57 -14.38
CA LEU A 57 -14.28 -13.88 -14.26
C LEU A 57 -13.54 -14.06 -12.91
N VAL A 58 -14.15 -14.75 -11.94
CA VAL A 58 -13.41 -15.68 -11.06
C VAL A 58 -14.20 -16.97 -10.88
N LYS A 59 -13.52 -18.11 -10.98
CA LYS A 59 -14.09 -19.43 -10.72
C LYS A 59 -13.88 -19.79 -9.24
N VAL A 60 -14.94 -19.80 -8.44
CA VAL A 60 -14.91 -20.23 -7.03
C VAL A 60 -15.42 -21.68 -6.94
N GLY A 61 -14.53 -22.61 -6.58
CA GLY A 61 -14.86 -24.03 -6.47
C GLY A 61 -15.18 -24.71 -7.81
N LYS A 62 -16.04 -25.75 -7.78
CA LYS A 62 -16.36 -26.55 -8.98
C LYS A 62 -17.44 -25.94 -9.89
N SER A 63 -18.22 -24.94 -9.45
CA SER A 63 -19.43 -24.55 -10.21
C SER A 63 -19.91 -23.10 -10.08
N ARG A 64 -19.31 -22.24 -9.22
CA ARG A 64 -19.79 -20.86 -9.09
C ARG A 64 -18.82 -19.91 -9.79
N LEU A 65 -19.27 -19.36 -10.93
CA LEU A 65 -18.67 -18.16 -11.51
C LEU A 65 -19.17 -16.99 -10.66
N VAL A 66 -18.24 -16.21 -10.13
CA VAL A 66 -18.53 -14.97 -9.41
C VAL A 66 -17.95 -13.85 -10.26
N GLU A 67 -18.71 -12.77 -10.44
CA GLU A 67 -18.20 -11.60 -11.11
C GLU A 67 -17.17 -10.92 -10.18
N ARG A 68 -16.16 -10.27 -10.76
CA ARG A 68 -15.13 -9.59 -9.99
C ARG A 68 -15.17 -8.13 -10.41
N PRO A 69 -15.25 -7.18 -9.48
CA PRO A 69 -15.23 -5.78 -9.82
C PRO A 69 -13.92 -5.47 -10.55
N VAL A 70 -14.08 -4.73 -11.63
CA VAL A 70 -12.97 -4.25 -12.45
C VAL A 70 -12.94 -2.76 -12.30
N PHE A 71 -11.94 -2.29 -11.56
CA PHE A 71 -11.74 -0.88 -11.37
C PHE A 71 -11.39 -0.20 -12.69
N GLN A 72 -11.90 1.02 -12.89
CA GLN A 72 -11.45 1.89 -13.96
C GLN A 72 -10.02 2.35 -13.73
N SER A 73 -9.69 2.62 -12.46
CA SER A 73 -8.35 2.98 -11.99
C SER A 73 -8.11 2.42 -10.58
N PRO A 74 -6.84 2.27 -10.16
CA PRO A 74 -6.51 1.92 -8.78
C PRO A 74 -6.98 2.95 -7.75
N TRP A 75 -7.37 4.14 -8.17
CA TRP A 75 -7.85 5.19 -7.28
C TRP A 75 -9.33 5.02 -6.92
N GLU A 76 -10.10 4.26 -7.71
CA GLU A 76 -11.56 4.17 -7.58
C GLU A 76 -12.00 3.72 -6.19
N VAL A 77 -11.28 2.77 -5.59
CA VAL A 77 -11.56 2.28 -4.24
C VAL A 77 -11.35 3.36 -3.18
N PHE A 78 -10.31 4.20 -3.32
CA PHE A 78 -10.03 5.31 -2.42
C PHE A 78 -10.99 6.47 -2.64
N GLN A 79 -11.39 6.72 -3.89
CA GLN A 79 -12.42 7.69 -4.23
C GLN A 79 -13.77 7.34 -3.58
N ALA A 80 -14.13 6.05 -3.60
CA ALA A 80 -15.32 5.57 -2.92
C ALA A 80 -15.22 5.75 -1.39
N ALA A 81 -14.05 5.50 -0.81
CA ALA A 81 -13.79 5.55 0.61
C ALA A 81 -13.79 6.96 1.21
N PHE A 82 -13.04 7.83 0.54
CA PHE A 82 -12.54 9.07 1.12
C PHE A 82 -13.15 10.29 0.41
N GLY A 83 -13.75 10.10 -0.76
CA GLY A 83 -14.16 11.17 -1.66
C GLY A 83 -13.12 11.38 -2.75
N LEU A 84 -13.32 12.39 -3.59
CA LEU A 84 -12.37 12.72 -4.66
C LEU A 84 -10.96 12.98 -4.10
N GLU A 85 -9.95 12.69 -4.91
CA GLU A 85 -8.57 13.03 -4.62
C GLU A 85 -8.43 14.53 -4.33
N LEU A 86 -7.61 14.86 -3.33
CA LEU A 86 -7.29 16.24 -2.98
C LEU A 86 -6.43 16.89 -4.07
N GLN A 87 -5.52 16.10 -4.64
CA GLN A 87 -4.64 16.48 -5.72
C GLN A 87 -4.20 15.23 -6.50
N SER A 88 -4.01 15.39 -7.81
CA SER A 88 -3.32 14.41 -8.66
C SER A 88 -2.15 15.08 -9.39
N PHE A 89 -1.03 14.38 -9.54
CA PHE A 89 0.17 14.88 -10.21
C PHE A 89 0.99 13.72 -10.80
N GLU A 90 2.02 14.04 -11.58
CA GLU A 90 2.97 13.07 -12.11
C GLU A 90 4.31 13.21 -11.41
N VAL A 91 4.88 12.10 -10.95
CA VAL A 91 6.26 12.03 -10.48
C VAL A 91 7.15 11.79 -11.68
N HIS A 92 8.02 12.76 -11.97
CA HIS A 92 9.06 12.64 -13.00
C HIS A 92 10.27 11.92 -12.40
N LEU A 93 10.33 10.60 -12.57
CA LEU A 93 11.35 9.73 -11.98
C LEU A 93 12.79 10.15 -12.31
N PRO A 94 13.16 10.53 -13.55
CA PRO A 94 14.53 10.97 -13.83
C PRO A 94 14.93 12.20 -13.02
N GLU A 95 14.01 13.16 -12.84
CA GLU A 95 14.26 14.37 -12.05
C GLU A 95 14.38 14.05 -10.56
N GLU A 96 13.53 13.17 -10.03
CA GLU A 96 13.63 12.73 -8.64
C GLU A 96 14.90 11.91 -8.38
N LEU A 97 15.31 11.06 -9.32
CA LEU A 97 16.55 10.30 -9.23
C LEU A 97 17.77 11.22 -9.26
N GLN A 98 17.76 12.25 -10.10
CA GLN A 98 18.83 13.24 -10.12
C GLN A 98 18.95 14.00 -8.80
N LYS A 99 17.84 14.21 -8.07
CA LYS A 99 17.85 14.81 -6.73
C LYS A 99 18.41 13.86 -5.67
N LEU A 100 18.15 12.55 -5.81
CA LEU A 100 18.60 11.52 -4.86
C LEU A 100 20.07 11.15 -5.06
N ASP A 101 20.49 10.95 -6.30
CA ASP A 101 21.85 10.56 -6.65
C ASP A 101 22.20 11.08 -8.06
N PRO A 102 22.80 12.29 -8.16
CA PRO A 102 23.18 12.87 -9.43
C PRO A 102 24.15 12.02 -10.24
N GLU A 103 25.00 11.23 -9.57
CA GLU A 103 26.04 10.40 -10.22
C GLU A 103 25.39 9.18 -10.86
N THR A 104 24.56 8.45 -10.11
CA THR A 104 23.81 7.29 -10.63
C THR A 104 22.82 7.71 -11.72
N ALA A 105 22.17 8.88 -11.59
CA ALA A 105 21.24 9.39 -12.59
C ALA A 105 21.93 9.66 -13.95
N ALA A 106 23.18 10.13 -13.94
CA ALA A 106 23.94 10.41 -15.16
C ALA A 106 24.35 9.14 -15.93
N GLU A 107 24.49 8.00 -15.23
CA GLU A 107 24.85 6.71 -15.84
C GLU A 107 23.62 5.90 -16.28
N SER A 108 22.45 6.20 -15.71
CA SER A 108 21.22 5.47 -16.00
C SER A 108 20.59 5.94 -17.33
N ASP A 109 20.47 5.03 -18.30
CA ASP A 109 19.82 5.29 -19.59
C ASP A 109 18.28 5.30 -19.47
N LEU A 110 17.76 6.13 -18.55
CA LEU A 110 16.33 6.26 -18.22
C LEU A 110 15.55 7.09 -19.24
N SER A 111 16.05 7.14 -20.48
CA SER A 111 15.63 8.04 -21.55
C SER A 111 14.27 7.71 -22.19
N THR A 112 13.45 6.84 -21.60
CA THR A 112 12.15 6.44 -22.17
C THR A 112 10.97 7.03 -21.39
N GLN A 113 9.85 7.25 -22.09
CA GLN A 113 8.54 7.69 -21.59
C GLN A 113 7.97 6.87 -20.40
N GLN A 114 8.67 5.82 -19.96
CA GLN A 114 8.36 5.00 -18.79
C GLN A 114 8.71 5.68 -17.44
N GLY A 115 9.32 6.86 -17.46
CA GLY A 115 9.77 7.60 -16.28
C GLY A 115 8.72 8.47 -15.56
N GLN A 116 7.43 8.36 -15.90
CA GLN A 116 6.37 9.13 -15.23
C GLN A 116 5.41 8.20 -14.48
N ILE A 117 5.12 8.53 -13.22
CA ILE A 117 4.15 7.82 -12.40
C ILE A 117 3.03 8.79 -12.02
N ALA A 118 1.79 8.48 -12.40
CA ALA A 118 0.63 9.23 -11.93
C ALA A 118 0.36 8.91 -10.46
N VAL A 119 0.13 9.93 -9.65
CA VAL A 119 -0.11 9.81 -8.20
C VAL A 119 -1.32 10.66 -7.81
N ALA A 120 -2.18 10.10 -6.96
CA ALA A 120 -3.28 10.82 -6.34
C ALA A 120 -3.14 10.83 -4.81
N ILE A 121 -3.51 11.96 -4.19
CA ILE A 121 -3.49 12.19 -2.74
C ILE A 121 -4.92 12.13 -2.20
N PHE A 122 -5.13 11.34 -1.15
CA PHE A 122 -6.41 11.22 -0.45
C PHE A 122 -6.27 11.59 1.02
N ASP A 123 -7.29 12.27 1.56
CA ASP A 123 -7.49 12.37 3.00
C ASP A 123 -8.18 11.11 3.50
N THR A 124 -7.49 10.29 4.28
CA THR A 124 -8.10 9.06 4.80
C THR A 124 -9.19 9.33 5.84
N LYS A 125 -9.37 10.59 6.28
CA LYS A 125 -10.23 11.02 7.40
C LYS A 125 -9.87 10.35 8.73
N GLN A 126 -8.77 9.60 8.75
CA GLN A 126 -8.24 8.98 9.93
C GLN A 126 -7.38 10.01 10.66
N THR A 127 -7.74 10.27 11.91
CA THR A 127 -6.91 11.02 12.83
C THR A 127 -6.12 10.04 13.68
N THR A 128 -4.84 10.31 13.86
CA THR A 128 -3.98 9.49 14.72
C THR A 128 -4.28 9.75 16.20
N ARG A 129 -3.72 8.94 17.10
CA ARG A 129 -3.83 9.20 18.55
C ARG A 129 -3.26 10.55 18.97
N GLN A 130 -2.35 11.11 18.19
CA GLN A 130 -1.69 12.39 18.43
C GLN A 130 -2.41 13.56 17.75
N GLY A 131 -3.56 13.32 17.11
CA GLY A 131 -4.32 14.37 16.43
C GLY A 131 -3.85 14.65 15.00
N GLU A 132 -2.87 13.92 14.47
CA GLU A 132 -2.39 14.12 13.11
C GLU A 132 -3.40 13.60 12.09
N ARG A 133 -3.44 14.26 10.94
CA ARG A 133 -4.17 13.79 9.76
C ARG A 133 -3.34 12.77 9.01
N VAL A 134 -3.98 11.77 8.40
CA VAL A 134 -3.28 10.77 7.58
C VAL A 134 -3.61 10.97 6.11
N LEU A 135 -2.59 11.29 5.31
CA LEU A 135 -2.66 11.39 3.86
C LEU A 135 -2.24 10.06 3.23
N LEU A 136 -2.92 9.67 2.15
CA LEU A 136 -2.61 8.48 1.36
C LEU A 136 -2.24 8.90 -0.06
N TYR A 137 -1.05 8.50 -0.51
CA TYR A 137 -0.55 8.67 -1.87
C TYR A 137 -0.68 7.32 -2.57
N CYS A 138 -1.36 7.27 -3.71
CA CYS A 138 -1.52 6.05 -4.48
C CYS A 138 -1.08 6.26 -5.93
N THR A 139 -0.29 5.34 -6.46
CA THR A 139 0.09 5.36 -7.87
C THR A 139 -1.03 4.82 -8.78
N ASP A 140 -1.02 5.24 -10.04
CA ASP A 140 -1.74 4.59 -11.13
C ASP A 140 -0.81 4.34 -12.31
N GLY A 141 -0.67 3.08 -12.70
CA GLY A 141 -0.03 2.66 -13.94
C GLY A 141 1.20 1.79 -13.73
N ILE A 142 1.71 1.69 -12.50
CA ILE A 142 2.86 0.85 -12.15
C ILE A 142 2.62 -0.60 -12.52
N ARG A 143 1.39 -1.10 -12.32
CA ARG A 143 1.01 -2.47 -12.67
C ARG A 143 1.28 -2.83 -14.14
N LYS A 144 1.26 -1.85 -15.05
CA LYS A 144 1.49 -2.05 -16.48
C LYS A 144 2.94 -2.32 -16.83
N LEU A 145 3.88 -1.95 -15.93
CA LEU A 145 5.31 -2.22 -16.08
C LEU A 145 5.67 -3.69 -15.81
N HIS A 146 4.73 -4.45 -15.24
CA HIS A 146 4.93 -5.87 -14.99
C HIS A 146 5.08 -6.64 -16.31
N GLY A 147 6.11 -7.48 -16.40
CA GLY A 147 6.43 -8.22 -17.62
C GLY A 147 5.27 -9.13 -18.05
N GLN A 148 4.80 -8.96 -19.28
CA GLN A 148 3.90 -9.94 -19.91
C GLN A 148 4.71 -11.16 -20.32
N ASP A 149 5.03 -12.04 -19.37
CA ASP A 149 5.57 -13.35 -19.69
C ASP A 149 4.47 -14.16 -20.40
N GLY A 150 4.67 -14.41 -21.70
CA GLY A 150 3.68 -14.73 -22.73
C GLY A 150 2.68 -15.89 -22.51
N HIS A 151 2.63 -16.50 -21.32
CA HIS A 151 1.67 -17.55 -20.97
C HIS A 151 1.03 -17.44 -19.58
N LYS A 152 1.44 -16.49 -18.71
CA LYS A 152 0.77 -16.26 -17.41
C LYS A 152 0.68 -14.77 -17.11
N ARG A 153 -0.55 -14.24 -17.00
CA ARG A 153 -0.77 -12.92 -16.41
C ARG A 153 -0.43 -12.99 -14.93
N ILE A 154 0.75 -12.48 -14.57
CA ILE A 154 1.13 -12.25 -13.18
C ILE A 154 0.54 -10.89 -12.77
N ALA A 155 -0.03 -10.80 -11.58
CA ALA A 155 -0.56 -9.55 -11.07
C ALA A 155 0.56 -8.55 -10.78
N GLY A 156 0.37 -7.31 -11.25
CA GLY A 156 1.27 -6.20 -10.98
C GLY A 156 1.10 -5.62 -9.58
N CYS A 157 1.64 -4.42 -9.34
CA CYS A 157 1.43 -3.70 -8.10
C CYS A 157 1.13 -2.23 -8.33
N GLU A 158 0.46 -1.62 -7.37
CA GLU A 158 0.38 -0.16 -7.20
C GLU A 158 0.95 0.18 -5.83
N PHE A 159 1.73 1.26 -5.76
CA PHE A 159 2.36 1.71 -4.53
C PHE A 159 1.41 2.60 -3.76
N VAL A 160 1.38 2.37 -2.44
CA VAL A 160 0.65 3.19 -1.48
C VAL A 160 1.63 3.71 -0.44
N VAL A 161 1.62 5.01 -0.18
CA VAL A 161 2.36 5.62 0.92
C VAL A 161 1.35 6.31 1.82
N GLN A 162 1.33 5.98 3.11
CA GLN A 162 0.52 6.69 4.09
C GLN A 162 1.43 7.49 5.01
N ILE A 163 1.14 8.77 5.18
CA ILE A 163 1.96 9.67 6.00
C ILE A 163 1.08 10.38 7.02
N ALA A 164 1.59 10.50 8.24
CA ALA A 164 0.97 11.36 9.25
C ALA A 164 1.49 12.80 9.08
N VAL A 165 0.59 13.77 9.04
CA VAL A 165 0.91 15.20 8.94
C VAL A 165 0.25 15.97 10.08
N THR A 166 1.01 16.87 10.71
CA THR A 166 0.56 17.73 11.81
C THR A 166 -0.01 19.07 11.33
N ASP A 167 0.37 19.51 10.13
CA ASP A 167 0.03 20.81 9.60
C ASP A 167 -1.32 20.80 8.84
N GLU A 168 -2.10 21.86 9.03
CA GLU A 168 -3.33 22.14 8.26
C GLU A 168 -3.04 22.94 6.98
N SER A 169 -1.76 23.13 6.62
CA SER A 169 -1.40 23.86 5.41
C SER A 169 -2.10 23.28 4.17
N SER A 170 -2.41 24.19 3.25
CA SER A 170 -3.05 23.86 1.97
C SER A 170 -2.16 23.01 1.06
N ASP A 171 -0.86 23.00 1.33
CA ASP A 171 0.15 22.42 0.47
C ASP A 171 0.48 21.00 0.97
N PHE A 172 0.35 20.02 0.08
CA PHE A 172 0.67 18.64 0.41
C PHE A 172 2.19 18.40 0.34
N PRO A 173 2.78 17.64 1.27
CA PRO A 173 4.21 17.38 1.25
C PRO A 173 4.62 16.60 -0.01
N VAL A 174 5.76 16.99 -0.58
CA VAL A 174 6.28 16.43 -1.84
C VAL A 174 7.37 15.39 -1.62
N TRP A 175 8.00 15.34 -0.43
CA TRP A 175 8.99 14.31 -0.10
C TRP A 175 8.53 12.85 -0.25
N PRO A 176 7.21 12.48 -0.18
CA PRO A 176 6.78 11.13 -0.50
C PRO A 176 7.15 10.69 -1.93
N ASN A 177 7.46 11.62 -2.84
CA ASN A 177 8.02 11.30 -4.15
C ASN A 177 9.31 10.48 -4.04
N ARG A 178 10.13 10.69 -3.00
CA ARG A 178 11.35 9.90 -2.77
C ARG A 178 11.02 8.43 -2.48
N PHE A 179 9.95 8.17 -1.71
CA PHE A 179 9.49 6.80 -1.43
C PHE A 179 9.04 6.11 -2.70
N LEU A 180 8.26 6.80 -3.53
CA LEU A 180 7.74 6.27 -4.79
C LEU A 180 8.86 6.03 -5.81
N THR A 181 9.83 6.95 -5.90
CA THR A 181 11.00 6.81 -6.76
C THR A 181 11.84 5.60 -6.37
N LEU A 182 12.07 5.39 -5.07
CA LEU A 182 12.79 4.23 -4.58
C LEU A 182 12.03 2.92 -4.79
N ALA A 183 10.71 2.92 -4.58
CA ALA A 183 9.88 1.76 -4.85
C ALA A 183 9.91 1.39 -6.34
N TRP A 184 9.95 2.40 -7.21
CA TRP A 184 10.14 2.19 -8.65
C TRP A 184 11.53 1.65 -9.00
N LEU A 185 12.62 2.17 -8.41
CA LEU A 185 13.96 1.59 -8.59
C LEU A 185 14.02 0.13 -8.15
N LEU A 186 13.35 -0.18 -7.03
CA LEU A 186 13.25 -1.54 -6.53
C LEU A 186 12.49 -2.45 -7.52
N LEU A 187 11.46 -1.93 -8.18
CA LEU A 187 10.73 -2.63 -9.23
C LEU A 187 11.59 -2.86 -10.45
N GLU A 188 12.32 -1.84 -10.88
CA GLU A 188 13.13 -1.86 -12.09
C GLU A 188 14.33 -2.80 -11.97
N SER A 189 14.95 -2.84 -10.79
CA SER A 189 16.05 -3.76 -10.46
C SER A 189 15.58 -5.23 -10.34
N SER A 190 14.28 -5.47 -10.16
CA SER A 190 13.71 -6.81 -10.13
C SER A 190 13.61 -7.41 -11.53
N LYS A 191 14.28 -8.55 -11.77
CA LYS A 191 14.20 -9.28 -13.05
C LYS A 191 12.78 -9.67 -13.43
N SER A 192 11.95 -9.99 -12.44
CA SER A 192 10.54 -10.35 -12.66
C SER A 192 9.61 -9.15 -12.70
N LYS A 193 10.15 -7.91 -12.61
CA LYS A 193 9.38 -6.65 -12.48
C LYS A 193 8.28 -6.73 -11.44
N SER A 194 8.47 -7.55 -10.40
CA SER A 194 7.56 -7.69 -9.25
C SER A 194 8.32 -7.38 -7.99
N ILE A 195 7.62 -6.76 -7.05
CA ILE A 195 8.09 -6.58 -5.69
C ILE A 195 7.21 -7.43 -4.78
N ARG A 196 7.84 -8.18 -3.88
CA ARG A 196 7.14 -8.90 -2.83
C ARG A 196 7.10 -8.03 -1.57
N PRO A 197 6.06 -8.15 -0.73
CA PRO A 197 6.16 -7.66 0.64
C PRO A 197 7.41 -8.24 1.30
N GLY A 198 8.08 -7.44 2.10
CA GLY A 198 9.32 -7.83 2.76
C GLY A 198 10.60 -7.42 2.04
N THR A 199 10.51 -6.61 1.00
CA THR A 199 11.68 -6.13 0.26
C THR A 199 11.96 -4.68 0.64
N GLY A 200 13.24 -4.30 0.71
CA GLY A 200 13.64 -2.92 0.97
C GLY A 200 14.78 -2.45 0.06
N LEU A 201 14.93 -1.13 -0.03
CA LEU A 201 15.99 -0.45 -0.75
C LEU A 201 16.49 0.72 0.08
N SER A 202 17.80 0.80 0.28
CA SER A 202 18.46 1.87 1.04
C SER A 202 19.25 2.79 0.11
N LEU A 203 19.28 4.08 0.45
CA LEU A 203 20.18 5.07 -0.14
C LEU A 203 20.82 5.92 0.95
N ASP A 204 21.96 6.52 0.64
CA ASP A 204 22.68 7.43 1.55
C ASP A 204 22.03 8.84 1.67
N VAL A 205 20.76 8.99 1.27
CA VAL A 205 19.99 10.24 1.32
C VAL A 205 18.72 10.08 2.16
N PRO A 206 18.35 11.07 2.98
CA PRO A 206 17.13 10.98 3.77
C PRO A 206 15.87 10.89 2.90
N LEU A 207 14.88 10.11 3.37
CA LEU A 207 13.60 9.95 2.69
C LEU A 207 12.67 11.15 2.84
N THR A 208 12.90 12.02 3.84
CA THR A 208 12.11 13.22 4.12
C THR A 208 12.91 14.48 3.80
N ASP A 209 12.25 15.64 3.80
CA ASP A 209 12.94 16.92 3.58
C ASP A 209 13.82 17.36 4.76
N THR A 210 13.71 16.71 5.92
CA THR A 210 14.58 16.94 7.08
C THR A 210 15.96 16.32 6.82
N PRO A 211 17.04 17.12 6.72
CA PRO A 211 18.39 16.59 6.39
C PRO A 211 18.93 15.59 7.43
N GLU A 212 18.54 15.76 8.68
CA GLU A 212 18.92 14.90 9.81
C GLU A 212 17.99 13.69 10.00
N SER A 213 17.03 13.49 9.09
CA SER A 213 16.11 12.37 9.18
C SER A 213 16.86 11.04 9.12
N PRO A 214 16.60 10.12 10.07
CA PRO A 214 17.28 8.84 10.13
C PRO A 214 16.72 7.84 9.11
N PHE A 215 15.63 8.16 8.42
CA PHE A 215 15.00 7.29 7.43
C PHE A 215 15.74 7.37 6.11
N ARG A 216 16.40 6.28 5.75
CA ARG A 216 17.21 6.14 4.52
C ARG A 216 16.82 4.92 3.70
N THR A 217 16.01 4.04 4.29
CA THR A 217 15.61 2.78 3.69
C THR A 217 14.09 2.74 3.54
N ILE A 218 13.60 2.42 2.34
CA ILE A 218 12.21 2.03 2.15
C ILE A 218 12.04 0.54 2.40
N TYR A 219 10.86 0.15 2.84
CA TYR A 219 10.46 -1.23 3.06
C TYR A 219 9.02 -1.44 2.58
N THR A 220 8.78 -2.58 1.94
CA THR A 220 7.48 -2.90 1.38
C THR A 220 6.68 -3.85 2.26
N THR A 221 5.41 -3.53 2.49
CA THR A 221 4.46 -4.36 3.23
C THR A 221 3.18 -4.52 2.42
N ARG A 222 2.31 -5.46 2.82
CA ARG A 222 0.97 -5.51 2.22
C ARG A 222 0.18 -4.29 2.71
N PHE A 223 -0.58 -3.68 1.82
CA PHE A 223 -1.51 -2.64 2.24
C PHE A 223 -2.67 -3.26 3.02
N ALA A 224 -2.73 -2.97 4.32
CA ALA A 224 -3.59 -3.70 5.25
C ALA A 224 -5.09 -3.56 4.96
N LYS A 225 -5.52 -2.43 4.37
CA LYS A 225 -6.94 -2.20 4.05
C LYS A 225 -7.42 -3.00 2.83
N LEU A 226 -6.52 -3.39 1.92
CA LEU A 226 -6.81 -4.15 0.70
C LEU A 226 -5.72 -5.21 0.44
N PRO A 227 -5.60 -6.25 1.29
CA PRO A 227 -4.50 -7.20 1.23
C PRO A 227 -4.61 -8.21 0.07
N SER A 228 -5.76 -8.25 -0.62
CA SER A 228 -6.07 -9.20 -1.68
C SER A 228 -5.80 -8.63 -3.06
N GLU A 229 -5.69 -9.50 -4.06
CA GLU A 229 -5.55 -9.11 -5.45
C GLU A 229 -6.78 -8.30 -5.91
N GLN A 230 -6.55 -7.23 -6.64
CA GLN A 230 -7.55 -6.38 -7.27
C GLN A 230 -7.51 -6.55 -8.79
N LEU A 231 -8.59 -6.16 -9.47
CA LEU A 231 -8.66 -6.22 -10.93
C LEU A 231 -8.97 -4.83 -11.48
N CYS A 232 -8.19 -4.41 -12.47
CA CYS A 232 -8.42 -3.21 -13.26
C CYS A 232 -8.57 -3.60 -14.73
N THR A 233 -9.07 -2.68 -15.56
CA THR A 233 -9.34 -2.92 -17.00
C THR A 233 -8.13 -3.43 -17.79
N ASP A 234 -6.93 -3.14 -17.30
CA ASP A 234 -5.63 -3.49 -17.88
C ASP A 234 -4.94 -4.68 -17.21
N GLY A 235 -5.48 -5.21 -16.10
CA GLY A 235 -4.97 -6.43 -15.48
C GLY A 235 -5.13 -6.50 -13.96
N PRO A 236 -4.81 -7.67 -13.38
CA PRO A 236 -4.80 -7.84 -11.93
C PRO A 236 -3.60 -7.15 -11.28
N PHE A 237 -3.75 -6.71 -10.03
CA PHE A 237 -2.69 -6.06 -9.27
C PHE A 237 -2.89 -6.19 -7.75
N TYR A 238 -1.86 -5.86 -6.96
CA TYR A 238 -1.93 -5.71 -5.51
C TYR A 238 -1.58 -4.28 -5.09
N TYR A 239 -2.13 -3.80 -3.98
CA TYR A 239 -1.61 -2.61 -3.32
C TYR A 239 -0.45 -2.98 -2.40
N LEU A 240 0.70 -2.37 -2.66
CA LEU A 240 1.91 -2.54 -1.87
C LEU A 240 2.15 -1.26 -1.08
N ASN A 241 2.12 -1.36 0.24
CA ASN A 241 2.42 -0.23 1.10
C ASN A 241 3.95 -0.04 1.17
N ILE A 242 4.40 1.19 1.05
CA ILE A 242 5.81 1.59 1.18
C ILE A 242 5.93 2.39 2.46
N THR A 243 6.79 1.94 3.37
CA THR A 243 7.10 2.62 4.63
C THR A 243 8.60 2.85 4.76
N GLY A 244 8.99 3.86 5.52
CA GLY A 244 10.38 4.20 5.79
C GLY A 244 10.83 3.48 7.06
N ILE A 245 11.99 2.84 7.00
CA ILE A 245 12.61 2.15 8.12
C ILE A 245 13.98 2.75 8.46
N PHE A 246 14.38 2.58 9.71
CA PHE A 246 15.70 2.95 10.20
C PHE A 246 16.76 1.98 9.66
N GLU A 247 18.02 2.40 9.67
CA GLU A 247 19.13 1.52 9.28
C GLU A 247 19.27 0.32 10.23
N GLU A 248 19.06 0.52 11.54
CA GLU A 248 19.07 -0.59 12.51
C GLU A 248 17.90 -1.56 12.30
N GLU A 249 16.78 -1.10 11.73
CA GLU A 249 15.66 -1.97 11.34
C GLU A 249 15.99 -2.74 10.06
N ALA A 250 16.70 -2.11 9.12
CA ALA A 250 17.24 -2.77 7.94
C ALA A 250 18.27 -3.86 8.31
N GLU A 251 19.02 -3.70 9.40
CA GLU A 251 19.87 -4.77 9.93
C GLU A 251 19.07 -5.99 10.43
N ILE A 252 17.87 -5.81 10.97
CA ILE A 252 16.99 -6.94 11.34
C ILE A 252 16.60 -7.71 10.08
N LEU A 253 16.29 -7.01 8.99
CA LEU A 253 15.99 -7.65 7.69
C LEU A 253 17.18 -8.47 7.17
N ARG A 254 18.41 -7.98 7.33
CA ARG A 254 19.64 -8.66 6.90
C ARG A 254 20.03 -9.85 7.79
N SER A 255 19.85 -9.71 9.10
CA SER A 255 20.29 -10.70 10.09
C SER A 255 19.26 -11.77 10.42
N SER A 256 17.97 -11.48 10.23
CA SER A 256 16.85 -12.36 10.57
C SER A 256 16.03 -12.72 9.33
N SER A 257 14.81 -12.20 9.21
CA SER A 257 13.94 -12.42 8.06
C SER A 257 12.99 -11.24 7.85
N ALA A 258 12.48 -11.11 6.62
CA ALA A 258 11.46 -10.13 6.30
C ALA A 258 10.17 -10.33 7.12
N ASP A 259 9.77 -11.58 7.35
CA ASP A 259 8.60 -11.90 8.17
C ASP A 259 8.78 -11.40 9.61
N HIS A 260 9.99 -11.54 10.17
CA HIS A 260 10.31 -11.05 11.51
C HIS A 260 10.21 -9.52 11.59
N LEU A 261 10.85 -8.80 10.67
CA LEU A 261 10.77 -7.33 10.67
C LEU A 261 9.33 -6.84 10.47
N THR A 262 8.58 -7.49 9.56
CA THR A 262 7.17 -7.16 9.30
C THR A 262 6.33 -7.30 10.57
N ALA A 263 6.46 -8.42 11.28
CA ALA A 263 5.74 -8.65 12.53
C ALA A 263 6.06 -7.60 13.61
N LEU A 264 7.33 -7.17 13.71
CA LEU A 264 7.72 -6.10 14.64
C LEU A 264 7.13 -4.75 14.26
N LEU A 265 7.13 -4.40 12.97
CA LEU A 265 6.53 -3.16 12.47
C LEU A 265 5.01 -3.15 12.70
N GLU A 266 4.32 -4.25 12.40
CA GLU A 266 2.88 -4.43 12.64
C GLU A 266 2.56 -4.29 14.14
N HIS A 267 3.31 -4.96 15.01
CA HIS A 267 3.14 -4.86 16.46
C HIS A 267 3.25 -3.41 16.97
N ARG A 268 4.12 -2.60 16.34
CA ARG A 268 4.32 -1.18 16.67
C ARG A 268 3.47 -0.22 15.84
N ASN A 269 2.59 -0.72 14.96
CA ASN A 269 1.77 0.06 14.02
C ASN A 269 2.61 1.02 13.13
N ALA A 270 3.80 0.56 12.72
CA ALA A 270 4.75 1.30 11.88
C ALA A 270 4.86 0.73 10.45
N ASP A 271 4.08 -0.31 10.14
CA ASP A 271 4.06 -1.01 8.86
C ASP A 271 3.20 -0.34 7.79
N GLN A 272 2.22 0.48 8.20
CA GLN A 272 1.27 1.16 7.31
C GLN A 272 1.51 2.68 7.22
N ILE A 273 1.47 3.39 8.35
CA ILE A 273 1.52 4.86 8.40
C ILE A 273 2.93 5.31 8.80
N PHE A 274 3.61 6.00 7.89
CA PHE A 274 4.89 6.61 8.14
C PHE A 274 4.75 7.86 9.04
N ARG A 275 5.66 7.96 10.01
CA ARG A 275 5.78 9.07 10.96
C ARG A 275 7.24 9.42 11.08
N GLU A 276 7.59 10.66 10.79
CA GLU A 276 8.97 11.11 10.86
C GLU A 276 9.53 11.13 12.30
N GLU A 277 8.68 11.37 13.29
CA GLU A 277 9.11 11.44 14.69
C GLU A 277 9.10 10.10 15.44
N ARG A 278 8.77 8.98 14.76
CA ARG A 278 8.73 7.68 15.46
C ARG A 278 10.15 7.26 15.88
N ALA A 279 10.26 6.57 17.01
CA ALA A 279 11.50 5.90 17.38
C ALA A 279 11.71 4.61 16.56
N SER A 280 12.96 4.19 16.41
CA SER A 280 13.31 2.87 15.88
C SER A 280 12.74 1.76 16.77
N ILE A 281 12.23 0.70 16.15
CA ILE A 281 11.75 -0.48 16.89
C ILE A 281 12.92 -1.36 17.36
N ALA A 282 14.11 -1.19 16.77
CA ALA A 282 15.31 -1.95 17.12
C ALA A 282 15.90 -1.50 18.47
N THR A 283 15.93 -0.20 18.77
CA THR A 283 16.50 0.34 20.01
C THR A 283 15.66 0.08 21.26
N LYS A 284 14.37 -0.23 21.11
CA LYS A 284 13.49 -0.66 22.22
C LYS A 284 13.37 -2.18 22.35
N SER A 285 14.12 -2.94 21.54
CA SER A 285 14.21 -4.40 21.64
C SER A 285 15.18 -4.84 22.75
N GLU A 286 15.04 -4.28 23.95
CA GLU A 286 15.04 -5.15 25.13
C GLU A 286 13.65 -5.78 25.19
N LEU A 287 13.35 -6.65 24.21
CA LEU A 287 12.30 -7.64 24.38
C LEU A 287 12.78 -8.52 25.54
N THR A 288 12.44 -8.12 26.77
CA THR A 288 12.49 -9.05 27.90
C THR A 288 11.83 -10.35 27.43
N ASP A 289 12.43 -11.50 27.72
CA ASP A 289 12.04 -12.81 27.15
C ASP A 289 10.56 -13.21 27.36
N GLN A 290 9.77 -12.37 28.03
CA GLN A 290 8.33 -12.48 28.24
C GLN A 290 7.46 -11.91 27.10
N GLU A 291 7.99 -11.08 26.19
CA GLU A 291 7.20 -10.44 25.11
C GLU A 291 7.43 -11.02 23.71
N ARG A 292 8.22 -12.10 23.56
CA ARG A 292 8.39 -12.75 22.26
C ARG A 292 7.06 -13.38 21.82
N PRO A 293 6.50 -13.02 20.66
CA PRO A 293 5.34 -13.72 20.13
C PRO A 293 5.69 -15.20 19.94
N VAL A 294 4.92 -16.07 20.61
CA VAL A 294 5.04 -17.52 20.44
C VAL A 294 4.48 -17.86 19.07
N PHE A 295 5.34 -17.96 18.07
CA PHE A 295 4.99 -18.56 16.80
C PHE A 295 4.91 -20.08 16.99
N SER A 296 3.69 -20.61 17.04
CA SER A 296 3.48 -22.06 16.95
C SER A 296 3.81 -22.52 15.53
N ALA A 297 4.74 -23.47 15.43
CA ALA A 297 5.09 -24.17 14.18
C ALA A 297 3.92 -24.97 13.61
#